data_AF-A0A934GF95-F1
#
_entry.id   AF-A0A934GF95-F1
#
_cell.length_a   1.000
_cell.length_b   1.000
_cell.length_c   1.000
_cell.angle_alpha   90.00
_cell.angle_beta   90.00
_cell.angle_gamma   90.00
#
_symmetry.space_group_name_H-M   'P 1'
#
loop_
_entity.id
_entity.type
_entity.pdbx_description
1 polymer ?
#
loop_
_entity_poly.entity_id
_entity_poly.type
_entity_poly.pdbx_seq_one_letter_code
_entity_poly.pdbx_strand_id
1 'polypeptide(L)'
;MLGSLFNEVFYRPLFNALVGLYQTAAFYDLGIAIIILTVLLRLALWPLASRALRSQKELMALQPEIKKIQEQYKNNKDEQMKRVMALYKEKKVNPFSGFLPILIQLPVLFALYRVFFAGFKEESLNALYGFIPNPGAMQHFFVGMVDLAATHNVVLAVMAGALQFYQSRMMLKDQQKRQKGAPQNDFSAHMSKQMVYVMPAVIAFTAYILPAGIALYLAVTTGFSIMQQLHVLKSTSKEEAQ
;
A
#
# COMPACT_ATOMS: atom_id res chain seq x y z
N MET A 1 17.39 -3.95 20.23
CA MET A 1 16.24 -4.85 20.45
C MET A 1 15.15 -4.71 19.39
N LEU A 2 14.67 -3.50 19.04
CA LEU A 2 13.64 -3.34 17.98
C LEU A 2 14.13 -3.75 16.57
N GLY A 3 15.37 -3.41 16.21
CA GLY A 3 15.94 -3.78 14.91
C GLY A 3 16.12 -5.29 14.70
N SER A 4 16.45 -6.05 15.76
CA SER A 4 16.60 -7.51 15.70
C SER A 4 15.26 -8.23 15.61
N LEU A 5 14.24 -7.76 16.35
CA LEU A 5 12.88 -8.28 16.24
C LEU A 5 12.29 -8.06 14.85
N PHE A 6 12.44 -6.86 14.29
CA PHE A 6 11.99 -6.58 12.93
C PHE A 6 12.69 -7.47 11.90
N ASN A 7 13.99 -7.70 12.09
CA ASN A 7 14.78 -8.56 11.22
C ASN A 7 14.27 -10.01 11.22
N GLU A 8 14.07 -10.59 12.40
CA GLU A 8 13.64 -12.00 12.51
C GLU A 8 12.16 -12.21 12.15
N VAL A 9 11.28 -11.26 12.48
CA VAL A 9 9.83 -11.42 12.27
C VAL A 9 9.41 -11.07 10.85
N PHE A 10 10.02 -10.05 10.25
CA PHE A 10 9.61 -9.55 8.93
C PHE A 10 10.66 -9.82 7.86
N TYR A 11 11.87 -9.31 8.04
CA TYR A 11 12.88 -9.37 6.98
C TYR A 11 13.24 -10.81 6.60
N ARG A 12 13.56 -11.65 7.59
CA ARG A 12 14.06 -13.00 7.37
C ARG A 12 13.03 -13.92 6.69
N PRO A 13 11.76 -13.97 7.12
CA PRO A 13 10.74 -14.75 6.41
C PRO A 13 10.49 -14.24 4.99
N LEU A 14 10.41 -12.91 4.78
CA LEU A 14 10.20 -12.32 3.46
C LEU A 14 11.37 -12.61 2.51
N PHE A 15 12.60 -12.49 2.99
CA PHE A 15 13.81 -12.78 2.23
C PHE A 15 13.87 -14.25 1.83
N ASN A 16 13.62 -15.16 2.78
CA ASN A 16 13.61 -16.60 2.53
C ASN A 16 12.48 -16.99 1.58
N ALA A 17 11.29 -16.41 1.73
CA ALA A 17 10.20 -16.63 0.79
C ALA A 17 10.58 -16.16 -0.62
N LEU A 18 11.22 -14.99 -0.76
CA LEU A 18 11.68 -14.48 -2.05
C LEU A 18 12.71 -15.43 -2.70
N VAL A 19 13.71 -15.87 -1.95
CA VAL A 19 14.75 -16.79 -2.45
C VAL A 19 14.17 -18.16 -2.81
N GLY A 20 13.30 -18.70 -1.97
CA GLY A 20 12.62 -19.96 -2.24
C GLY A 20 11.74 -19.88 -3.50
N LEU A 21 11.00 -18.78 -3.68
CA LEU A 21 10.20 -18.55 -4.88
C LEU A 21 11.08 -18.38 -6.13
N TYR A 22 12.19 -17.65 -6.00
CA TYR A 22 13.18 -17.49 -7.08
C TYR A 22 13.67 -18.83 -7.63
N GLN A 23 14.00 -19.76 -6.73
CA GLN A 23 14.54 -21.07 -7.09
C GLN A 23 13.49 -22.09 -7.58
N THR A 24 12.22 -21.94 -7.16
CA THR A 24 11.19 -22.97 -7.41
C THR A 24 10.15 -22.55 -8.45
N ALA A 25 9.47 -21.42 -8.22
CA ALA A 25 8.28 -21.02 -8.97
C ALA A 25 8.55 -19.90 -9.98
N ALA A 26 9.68 -19.20 -9.85
CA ALA A 26 9.99 -18.02 -10.66
C ALA A 26 11.03 -18.29 -11.75
N PHE A 27 11.43 -19.54 -12.00
CA PHE A 27 12.37 -19.90 -13.06
C PHE A 27 13.69 -19.10 -13.03
N TYR A 28 14.20 -18.80 -11.83
CA TYR A 28 15.39 -17.94 -11.64
C TYR A 28 15.23 -16.50 -12.15
N ASP A 29 13.99 -16.01 -12.24
CA ASP A 29 13.67 -14.61 -12.54
C ASP A 29 13.23 -13.89 -11.26
N LEU A 30 14.03 -12.89 -10.86
CA LEU A 30 13.78 -12.15 -9.63
C LEU A 30 12.50 -11.30 -9.70
N GLY A 31 12.14 -10.81 -10.88
CA GLY A 31 10.92 -10.01 -11.04
C GLY A 31 9.67 -10.85 -10.93
N ILE A 32 9.67 -12.06 -11.50
CA ILE A 32 8.59 -13.03 -11.31
C ILE A 32 8.49 -13.41 -9.83
N ALA A 33 9.61 -13.63 -9.14
CA ALA A 33 9.62 -13.93 -7.71
C ALA A 33 8.99 -12.79 -6.88
N ILE A 34 9.32 -11.54 -7.18
CA ILE A 34 8.72 -10.35 -6.54
C ILE A 34 7.21 -10.29 -6.79
N ILE A 35 6.77 -10.52 -8.04
CA ILE A 35 5.34 -10.52 -8.39
C ILE A 35 4.59 -11.59 -7.58
N ILE A 36 5.08 -12.83 -7.59
CA ILE A 36 4.45 -13.96 -6.88
C ILE A 36 4.40 -13.67 -5.38
N LEU A 37 5.50 -13.23 -4.77
CA LEU A 37 5.56 -12.88 -3.35
C LEU A 37 4.53 -11.79 -3.01
N THR A 38 4.46 -10.76 -3.83
CA THR A 38 3.51 -9.65 -3.65
C THR A 38 2.07 -10.14 -3.72
N VAL A 39 1.74 -10.98 -4.71
CA VAL A 39 0.42 -11.59 -4.87
C VAL A 39 0.05 -12.42 -3.65
N LEU A 40 0.93 -13.31 -3.20
CA LEU A 40 0.69 -14.19 -2.05
C LEU A 40 0.43 -13.38 -0.77
N LEU A 41 1.25 -12.35 -0.51
CA LEU A 41 1.04 -11.47 0.63
C LEU A 41 -0.30 -10.72 0.53
N ARG A 42 -0.62 -10.18 -0.66
CA ARG A 42 -1.89 -9.47 -0.88
C ARG A 42 -3.11 -10.38 -0.71
N LEU A 43 -3.01 -11.65 -1.12
CA LEU A 43 -4.07 -12.64 -0.91
C LEU A 43 -4.22 -13.02 0.57
N ALA A 44 -3.11 -13.27 1.27
CA ALA A 44 -3.14 -13.57 2.71
C ALA A 44 -3.76 -12.41 3.53
N LEU A 45 -3.49 -11.17 3.12
CA LEU A 45 -3.96 -9.96 3.78
C LEU A 45 -5.30 -9.45 3.24
N TRP A 46 -5.87 -10.09 2.23
CA TRP A 46 -7.13 -9.71 1.60
C TRP A 46 -8.28 -9.45 2.58
N PRO A 47 -8.59 -10.32 3.57
CA PRO A 47 -9.70 -10.07 4.48
C PRO A 47 -9.45 -8.82 5.33
N LEU A 48 -8.21 -8.62 5.78
CA LEU A 48 -7.81 -7.48 6.60
C LEU A 48 -7.89 -6.17 5.80
N ALA A 49 -7.32 -6.15 4.60
CA ALA A 49 -7.37 -5.00 3.71
C ALA A 49 -8.82 -4.66 3.32
N SER A 50 -9.68 -5.67 3.13
CA SER A 50 -11.08 -5.45 2.79
C SER A 50 -11.88 -4.85 3.95
N ARG A 51 -11.57 -5.24 5.20
CA ARG A 51 -12.12 -4.59 6.41
C ARG A 51 -11.63 -3.14 6.53
N ALA A 52 -10.34 -2.90 6.28
CA ALA A 52 -9.78 -1.54 6.31
C ALA A 52 -10.46 -0.62 5.30
N LEU A 53 -10.71 -1.10 4.08
CA LEU A 53 -11.40 -0.33 3.04
C LEU A 53 -12.86 -0.05 3.39
N ARG A 54 -13.57 -1.02 3.97
CA ARG A 54 -14.95 -0.81 4.48
C ARG A 54 -14.99 0.27 5.56
N SER A 55 -14.11 0.18 6.55
CA SER A 55 -14.04 1.20 7.61
C SER A 55 -13.69 2.59 7.06
N GLN A 56 -12.83 2.66 6.04
CA GLN A 56 -12.55 3.94 5.37
C GLN A 56 -13.80 4.55 4.71
N LYS A 57 -14.66 3.71 4.10
CA LYS A 57 -15.94 4.18 3.53
C LYS A 57 -16.89 4.71 4.61
N GLU A 58 -16.97 4.03 5.75
CA GLU A 58 -17.78 4.48 6.89
C GLU A 58 -17.28 5.83 7.42
N LEU A 59 -15.96 6.01 7.56
CA LEU A 59 -15.36 7.30 7.93
C LEU A 59 -15.70 8.41 6.94
N MET A 60 -15.76 8.10 5.63
CA MET A 60 -16.19 9.06 4.62
C MET A 60 -17.67 9.43 4.77
N ALA A 61 -18.52 8.49 5.16
CA ALA A 61 -19.95 8.75 5.41
C ALA A 61 -20.18 9.62 6.65
N LEU A 62 -19.28 9.59 7.64
CA LEU A 62 -19.35 10.43 8.85
C LEU A 62 -18.84 11.86 8.65
N GLN A 63 -18.17 12.17 7.54
CA GLN A 63 -17.66 13.51 7.22
C GLN A 63 -18.65 14.67 7.45
N PRO A 64 -19.94 14.60 7.06
CA PRO A 64 -20.90 15.67 7.35
C PRO A 64 -21.15 15.87 8.85
N GLU A 65 -21.23 14.80 9.65
CA GLU A 65 -21.40 14.89 11.11
C GLU A 65 -20.15 15.45 11.78
N ILE A 66 -18.96 15.01 11.33
CA ILE A 66 -17.67 15.54 11.79
C ILE A 66 -17.59 17.05 11.52
N LYS A 67 -18.01 17.51 10.33
CA LYS A 67 -18.03 18.93 9.98
C LYS A 67 -18.98 19.74 10.87
N LYS A 68 -20.17 19.22 11.17
CA LYS A 68 -21.09 19.88 12.11
C LYS A 68 -20.46 20.08 13.49
N ILE A 69 -19.78 19.05 14.01
CA ILE A 69 -19.02 19.15 15.27
C ILE A 69 -17.91 20.20 15.13
N GLN A 70 -17.17 20.18 14.03
CA GLN A 70 -16.10 21.15 13.80
C GLN A 70 -16.61 22.59 13.76
N GLU A 71 -17.79 22.82 13.18
CA GLU A 71 -18.43 24.14 13.11
C GLU A 71 -18.99 24.61 14.44
N GLN A 72 -19.63 23.73 15.21
CA GLN A 72 -20.17 24.05 16.54
C GLN A 72 -19.07 24.38 17.55
N TYR A 73 -17.92 23.71 17.45
CA TYR A 73 -16.83 23.82 18.42
C TYR A 73 -15.55 24.47 17.83
N LYS A 74 -15.67 25.37 16.84
CA LYS A 74 -14.50 26.03 16.18
C LYS A 74 -13.51 26.65 17.16
N ASN A 75 -14.01 27.21 18.27
CA ASN A 75 -13.21 27.92 19.27
C ASN A 75 -12.68 27.01 20.40
N ASN A 76 -13.07 25.73 20.43
CA ASN A 76 -12.67 24.79 21.47
C ASN A 76 -12.21 23.46 20.85
N LYS A 77 -10.91 23.41 20.50
CA LYS A 77 -10.30 22.24 19.84
C LYS A 77 -10.33 20.98 20.70
N ASP A 78 -10.23 21.11 22.02
CA ASP A 78 -10.24 19.97 22.93
C ASP A 78 -11.62 19.31 22.96
N GLU A 79 -12.67 20.12 23.07
CA GLU A 79 -14.05 19.62 23.04
C GLU A 79 -14.40 19.06 21.65
N GLN A 80 -13.95 19.74 20.58
CA GLN A 80 -14.07 19.24 19.21
C GLN A 80 -13.47 17.83 19.06
N MET A 81 -12.24 17.61 19.51
CA MET A 81 -11.57 16.30 19.42
C MET A 81 -12.31 15.23 20.24
N LYS A 82 -12.77 15.55 21.45
CA LYS A 82 -13.56 14.64 22.29
C LYS A 82 -14.86 14.21 21.62
N ARG A 83 -15.59 15.15 21.02
CA ARG A 83 -16.87 14.90 20.34
C ARG A 83 -16.69 14.08 19.07
N VAL A 84 -15.66 14.36 18.27
CA VAL A 84 -15.32 13.54 17.10
C VAL A 84 -14.97 12.11 17.51
N MET A 85 -14.19 11.92 18.57
CA MET A 85 -13.87 10.58 19.08
C MET A 85 -15.10 9.87 19.67
N ALA A 86 -16.00 10.60 20.33
CA ALA A 86 -17.28 10.05 20.80
C ALA A 86 -18.15 9.59 19.64
N LEU A 87 -18.23 10.37 18.56
CA LEU A 87 -18.94 9.99 17.34
C LEU A 87 -18.36 8.70 16.72
N TYR A 88 -17.03 8.57 16.64
CA TYR A 88 -16.41 7.32 16.15
C TYR A 88 -16.78 6.10 17.00
N LYS A 89 -16.81 6.26 18.33
CA LYS A 89 -17.21 5.19 19.26
C LYS A 89 -18.70 4.84 19.11
N GLU A 90 -19.57 5.85 19.04
CA GLU A 90 -21.01 5.67 18.88
C GLU A 90 -21.34 4.92 17.59
N LYS A 91 -20.71 5.32 16.48
CA LYS A 91 -20.88 4.69 15.17
C LYS A 91 -20.05 3.41 14.99
N LYS A 92 -19.26 3.03 16.01
CA LYS A 92 -18.36 1.86 16.03
C LYS A 92 -17.37 1.82 14.85
N VAL A 93 -16.92 2.98 14.38
CA VAL A 93 -15.98 3.11 13.26
C VAL A 93 -14.57 3.32 13.80
N ASN A 94 -13.59 2.61 13.24
CA ASN A 94 -12.19 2.73 13.65
C ASN A 94 -11.42 3.76 12.78
N PRO A 95 -11.00 4.92 13.33
CA PRO A 95 -10.26 5.93 12.57
C PRO A 95 -8.88 5.48 12.12
N PHE A 96 -8.30 4.45 12.76
CA PHE A 96 -6.96 3.96 12.45
C PHE A 96 -6.92 2.89 11.35
N SER A 97 -8.08 2.45 10.86
CA SER A 97 -8.15 1.43 9.82
C SER A 97 -7.46 1.84 8.51
N GLY A 98 -7.36 3.15 8.23
CA GLY A 98 -6.64 3.68 7.06
C GLY A 98 -5.11 3.53 7.11
N PHE A 99 -4.51 3.36 8.29
CA PHE A 99 -3.06 3.21 8.44
C PHE A 99 -2.59 1.76 8.35
N LEU A 100 -3.51 0.81 8.49
CA LEU A 100 -3.20 -0.62 8.48
C LEU A 100 -2.51 -1.09 7.18
N PRO A 101 -2.93 -0.65 5.98
CA PRO A 101 -2.22 -0.99 4.74
C PRO A 101 -0.78 -0.47 4.73
N ILE A 102 -0.54 0.72 5.29
CA ILE A 102 0.80 1.35 5.33
C ILE A 102 1.73 0.55 6.25
N LEU A 103 1.23 0.14 7.43
CA LEU A 103 2.00 -0.65 8.37
C LEU A 103 2.46 -1.98 7.78
N ILE A 104 1.68 -2.58 6.89
CA ILE A 104 2.04 -3.82 6.22
C ILE A 104 2.93 -3.56 4.99
N GLN A 105 2.75 -2.43 4.32
CA GLN A 105 3.56 -2.03 3.17
C GLN A 105 5.04 -1.80 3.55
N LEU A 106 5.29 -1.20 4.72
CA LEU A 106 6.63 -0.80 5.17
C LEU A 106 7.61 -2.00 5.34
N PRO A 107 7.25 -3.10 6.03
CA PRO A 107 8.13 -4.26 6.15
C PRO A 107 8.55 -4.86 4.81
N VAL A 108 7.62 -4.99 3.88
CA VAL A 108 7.89 -5.56 2.55
C VAL A 108 8.80 -4.64 1.74
N LEU A 109 8.54 -3.34 1.76
CA LEU A 109 9.36 -2.34 1.09
C LEU A 109 10.79 -2.35 1.64
N PHE A 110 10.95 -2.44 2.95
CA PHE A 110 12.27 -2.50 3.59
C PHE A 110 13.01 -3.80 3.25
N ALA A 111 12.30 -4.93 3.18
CA ALA A 111 12.89 -6.20 2.77
C ALA A 111 13.42 -6.14 1.34
N LEU A 112 12.61 -5.65 0.39
CA LEU A 112 13.05 -5.46 -1.00
C LEU A 112 14.19 -4.45 -1.11
N TYR A 113 14.12 -3.34 -0.37
CA TYR A 113 15.21 -2.36 -0.32
C TYR A 113 16.52 -3.00 0.10
N ARG A 114 16.53 -3.78 1.19
CA ARG A 114 17.73 -4.50 1.63
C ARG A 114 18.22 -5.52 0.61
N VAL A 115 17.32 -6.25 -0.05
CA VAL A 115 17.69 -7.21 -1.10
C VAL A 115 18.50 -6.52 -2.21
N PHE A 116 18.04 -5.37 -2.70
CA PHE A 116 18.69 -4.64 -3.78
C PHE A 116 19.91 -3.82 -3.32
N PHE A 117 19.91 -3.27 -2.10
CA PHE A 117 21.02 -2.44 -1.59
C PHE A 117 22.15 -3.24 -0.90
N ALA A 118 21.81 -4.24 -0.09
CA ALA A 118 22.82 -5.11 0.53
C ALA A 118 23.36 -6.13 -0.47
N GLY A 119 22.64 -6.35 -1.58
CA GLY A 119 23.13 -7.02 -2.78
C GLY A 119 23.67 -8.41 -2.52
N PHE A 120 22.83 -9.34 -2.04
CA PHE A 120 23.14 -10.76 -1.80
C PHE A 120 24.57 -11.10 -1.31
N LYS A 121 25.20 -10.18 -0.57
CA LYS A 121 26.51 -10.39 0.05
C LYS A 121 26.39 -11.54 1.05
N GLU A 122 27.51 -12.14 1.42
CA GLU A 122 27.57 -13.27 2.37
C GLU A 122 26.74 -13.04 3.65
N GLU A 123 26.67 -11.79 4.13
CA GLU A 123 25.83 -11.40 5.27
C GLU A 123 24.32 -11.65 5.06
N SER A 124 23.83 -11.49 3.84
CA SER A 124 22.44 -11.77 3.43
C SER A 124 22.17 -13.27 3.39
N LEU A 125 23.18 -14.06 2.98
CA LEU A 125 23.09 -15.51 2.86
C LEU A 125 23.04 -16.18 4.24
N ASN A 126 23.65 -15.57 5.26
CA ASN A 126 23.52 -15.99 6.65
C ASN A 126 22.08 -15.84 7.20
N ALA A 127 21.23 -15.05 6.53
CA ALA A 127 19.82 -14.94 6.89
C ALA A 127 18.97 -16.11 6.34
N LEU A 128 19.51 -16.95 5.44
CA LEU A 128 18.80 -18.10 4.91
C LEU A 128 18.45 -19.11 6.02
N TYR A 129 17.29 -19.74 5.89
CA TYR A 129 16.94 -20.90 6.68
C TYR A 129 17.68 -22.12 6.14
N GLY A 130 18.06 -23.05 7.01
CA GLY A 130 18.89 -24.20 6.63
C GLY A 130 18.28 -25.13 5.57
N PHE A 131 16.98 -25.01 5.28
CA PHE A 131 16.29 -25.75 4.23
C PHE A 131 16.25 -25.02 2.88
N ILE A 132 16.68 -23.75 2.79
CA ILE A 132 16.74 -23.01 1.53
C ILE A 132 18.17 -23.09 0.99
N PRO A 133 18.40 -23.74 -0.17
CA PRO A 133 19.73 -23.85 -0.73
C PRO A 133 20.26 -22.46 -1.12
N ASN A 134 21.56 -22.25 -0.97
CA ASN A 134 22.18 -20.98 -1.35
C ASN A 134 22.06 -20.79 -2.88
N PRO A 135 21.40 -19.72 -3.38
CA PRO A 135 21.24 -19.48 -4.81
C PRO A 135 22.52 -19.01 -5.51
N GLY A 136 23.60 -18.73 -4.78
CA GLY A 136 24.81 -18.13 -5.36
C GLY A 136 24.52 -16.71 -5.89
N ALA A 137 24.98 -16.42 -7.11
CA ALA A 137 24.68 -15.15 -7.77
C ALA A 137 23.26 -15.19 -8.38
N MET A 138 22.31 -14.51 -7.75
CA MET A 138 20.98 -14.34 -8.33
C MET A 138 20.99 -13.36 -9.50
N GLN A 139 20.28 -13.72 -10.57
CA GLN A 139 20.03 -12.84 -11.69
C GLN A 139 19.03 -11.78 -11.27
N HIS A 140 19.37 -10.52 -11.52
CA HIS A 140 18.53 -9.36 -11.20
C HIS A 140 17.70 -8.90 -12.40
N PHE A 141 17.67 -9.67 -13.49
CA PHE A 141 16.85 -9.35 -14.65
C PHE A 141 15.40 -9.81 -14.48
N PHE A 142 14.48 -9.00 -14.98
CA PHE A 142 13.08 -9.32 -15.18
C PHE A 142 12.81 -9.55 -16.66
N VAL A 143 12.37 -10.76 -16.99
CA VAL A 143 12.09 -11.27 -18.33
C VAL A 143 13.28 -11.06 -19.29
N GLY A 144 14.50 -11.03 -18.77
CA GLY A 144 15.73 -10.77 -19.52
C GLY A 144 15.88 -9.35 -20.10
N MET A 145 14.91 -8.45 -19.86
CA MET A 145 14.88 -7.12 -20.49
C MET A 145 15.11 -5.97 -19.51
N VAL A 146 14.75 -6.16 -18.24
CA VAL A 146 14.78 -5.09 -17.24
C VAL A 146 15.69 -5.49 -16.09
N ASP A 147 16.77 -4.74 -15.89
CA ASP A 147 17.59 -4.84 -14.68
C ASP A 147 16.81 -4.25 -13.48
N LEU A 148 16.51 -5.09 -12.50
CA LEU A 148 15.77 -4.71 -11.29
C LEU A 148 16.64 -4.04 -10.22
N ALA A 149 17.97 -4.22 -10.29
CA ALA A 149 18.92 -3.54 -9.42
C ALA A 149 19.23 -2.13 -9.93
N ALA A 150 19.05 -1.88 -11.23
CA ALA A 150 19.19 -0.55 -11.82
C ALA A 150 18.23 0.45 -11.16
N THR A 151 18.75 1.65 -10.93
CA THR A 151 17.96 2.83 -10.55
C THR A 151 17.55 3.59 -11.82
N HIS A 152 16.66 4.57 -11.71
CA HIS A 152 16.25 5.45 -12.82
C HIS A 152 15.52 4.73 -13.96
N ASN A 153 14.81 3.63 -13.66
CA ASN A 153 14.00 2.93 -14.65
C ASN A 153 12.70 3.69 -14.94
N VAL A 154 12.70 4.45 -16.05
CA VAL A 154 11.57 5.31 -16.44
C VAL A 154 10.29 4.50 -16.70
N VAL A 155 10.40 3.34 -17.35
CA VAL A 155 9.23 2.54 -17.75
C VAL A 155 8.45 2.08 -16.51
N LEU A 156 9.14 1.49 -15.53
CA LEU A 156 8.51 1.01 -14.31
C LEU A 156 8.05 2.16 -13.40
N ALA A 157 8.80 3.26 -13.34
CA ALA A 157 8.41 4.44 -12.57
C ALA A 157 7.12 5.09 -13.11
N VAL A 158 7.01 5.25 -14.44
CA VAL A 158 5.80 5.77 -15.09
C VAL A 158 4.63 4.81 -14.89
N MET A 159 4.85 3.50 -15.01
CA MET A 159 3.80 2.49 -14.79
C MET A 159 3.26 2.53 -13.35
N ALA A 160 4.15 2.57 -12.36
CA ALA A 160 3.76 2.68 -10.94
C ALA A 160 3.01 4.00 -10.67
N GLY A 161 3.49 5.11 -11.20
CA GLY A 161 2.84 6.41 -11.11
C GLY A 161 1.46 6.45 -11.75
N ALA A 162 1.31 5.89 -12.96
CA ALA A 162 0.04 5.83 -13.68
C ALA A 162 -1.00 4.97 -12.96
N LEU A 163 -0.58 3.81 -12.43
CA LEU A 163 -1.45 2.96 -11.61
C LEU A 163 -1.86 3.68 -10.33
N GLN A 164 -0.92 4.35 -9.66
CA GLN A 164 -1.21 5.11 -8.43
C GLN A 164 -2.18 6.26 -8.71
N PHE A 165 -2.02 6.95 -9.84
CA PHE A 165 -2.93 7.99 -10.28
C PHE A 165 -4.34 7.45 -10.55
N TYR A 166 -4.43 6.32 -11.26
CA TYR A 166 -5.71 5.66 -11.51
C TYR A 166 -6.41 5.27 -10.20
N GLN A 167 -5.67 4.66 -9.26
CA GLN A 167 -6.18 4.29 -7.94
C GLN A 167 -6.70 5.52 -7.17
N SER A 168 -5.88 6.58 -7.05
CA SER A 168 -6.25 7.79 -6.32
C SER A 168 -7.47 8.47 -6.94
N ARG A 169 -7.55 8.53 -8.27
CA ARG A 169 -8.71 9.09 -8.98
C ARG A 169 -9.98 8.27 -8.71
N MET A 170 -9.86 6.95 -8.62
CA MET A 170 -11.00 6.07 -8.30
C MET A 170 -11.53 6.35 -6.89
N MET A 171 -10.66 6.54 -5.91
CA MET A 171 -11.05 6.95 -4.55
C MET A 171 -11.75 8.31 -4.52
N LEU A 172 -11.23 9.31 -5.25
CA LEU A 172 -11.84 10.63 -5.30
C LEU A 172 -13.25 10.60 -5.90
N LYS A 173 -13.46 9.83 -6.97
CA LYS A 173 -14.79 9.69 -7.58
C LYS A 173 -15.80 9.08 -6.60
N ASP A 174 -15.38 8.08 -5.83
CA ASP A 174 -16.23 7.48 -4.79
C ASP A 174 -16.53 8.49 -3.67
N GLN A 175 -15.52 9.23 -3.20
CA GLN A 175 -15.67 10.32 -2.24
C GLN A 175 -16.67 11.38 -2.72
N GLN A 176 -16.53 11.85 -3.96
CA GLN A 176 -17.38 12.89 -4.53
C GLN A 176 -18.83 12.42 -4.71
N LYS A 177 -19.06 11.18 -5.13
CA LYS A 177 -20.42 10.62 -5.23
C LYS A 177 -21.11 10.60 -3.87
N ARG A 178 -20.40 10.16 -2.83
CA ARG A 178 -20.93 10.00 -1.47
C ARG A 178 -21.11 11.32 -0.72
N GLN A 179 -20.37 12.37 -1.10
CA GLN A 179 -20.47 13.71 -0.51
C GLN A 179 -21.47 14.64 -1.23
N LYS A 180 -22.21 14.17 -2.24
CA LYS A 180 -23.28 14.95 -2.88
C LYS A 180 -24.32 15.38 -1.84
N GLY A 181 -24.32 16.65 -1.46
CA GLY A 181 -25.29 17.25 -0.53
C GLY A 181 -24.73 17.73 0.82
N ALA A 182 -23.45 17.48 1.14
CA ALA A 182 -22.82 18.06 2.33
C ALA A 182 -22.16 19.41 2.01
N PRO A 183 -22.24 20.43 2.89
CA PRO A 183 -21.46 21.66 2.73
C PRO A 183 -19.96 21.27 2.69
N GLN A 184 -19.37 21.38 1.51
CA GLN A 184 -17.97 21.10 1.31
C GLN A 184 -17.23 22.41 1.47
N ASN A 185 -16.59 22.63 2.62
CA ASN A 185 -15.60 23.70 2.73
C ASN A 185 -14.59 23.51 1.60
N ASP A 186 -14.39 24.54 0.79
CA ASP A 186 -13.51 24.51 -0.40
C ASP A 186 -12.14 23.91 -0.05
N PHE A 187 -11.62 24.19 1.15
CA PHE A 187 -10.38 23.64 1.66
C PHE A 187 -10.30 22.10 1.61
N SER A 188 -11.34 21.38 2.02
CA SER A 188 -11.34 19.91 2.01
C SER A 188 -11.37 19.34 0.59
N ALA A 189 -12.13 19.99 -0.31
CA ALA A 189 -12.18 19.60 -1.71
C ALA A 189 -10.83 19.83 -2.41
N HIS A 190 -10.18 20.96 -2.11
CA HIS A 190 -8.83 21.27 -2.58
C HIS A 190 -7.80 20.26 -2.06
N MET A 191 -7.84 19.91 -0.77
CA MET A 191 -6.94 18.91 -0.17
C MET A 191 -7.12 17.52 -0.83
N SER A 192 -8.37 17.07 -1.01
CA SER A 192 -8.62 15.77 -1.68
C SER A 192 -8.17 15.78 -3.14
N LYS A 193 -8.36 16.88 -3.87
CA LYS A 193 -7.84 17.02 -5.24
C LYS A 193 -6.32 17.00 -5.28
N GLN A 194 -5.65 17.71 -4.37
CA GLN A 194 -4.19 17.72 -4.28
C GLN A 194 -3.63 16.31 -4.03
N MET A 195 -4.25 15.54 -3.13
CA MET A 195 -3.86 14.15 -2.87
C MET A 195 -3.87 13.27 -4.13
N VAL A 196 -4.80 13.51 -5.07
CA VAL A 196 -4.91 12.71 -6.31
C VAL A 196 -3.79 12.99 -7.30
N TYR A 197 -3.22 14.19 -7.31
CA TYR A 197 -2.16 14.54 -8.28
C TYR A 197 -0.77 14.50 -7.63
N VAL A 198 -0.63 15.00 -6.41
CA VAL A 198 0.67 15.12 -5.72
C VAL A 198 1.18 13.75 -5.28
N MET A 199 0.36 12.93 -4.64
CA MET A 199 0.83 11.63 -4.11
C MET A 199 1.32 10.68 -5.22
N PRO A 200 0.60 10.51 -6.35
CA PRO A 200 1.12 9.69 -7.45
C PRO A 200 2.40 10.25 -8.06
N ALA A 201 2.55 11.57 -8.14
CA ALA A 201 3.79 12.17 -8.63
C ALA A 201 4.98 11.89 -7.69
N VAL A 202 4.77 12.00 -6.37
CA VAL A 202 5.79 11.63 -5.36
C VAL A 202 6.17 10.16 -5.47
N ILE A 203 5.18 9.27 -5.62
CA ILE A 203 5.42 7.82 -5.79
C ILE A 203 6.15 7.54 -7.11
N ALA A 204 5.77 8.17 -8.22
CA ALA A 204 6.46 8.01 -9.50
C ALA A 204 7.93 8.48 -9.41
N PHE A 205 8.17 9.62 -8.78
CA PHE A 205 9.53 10.14 -8.57
C PHE A 205 10.35 9.24 -7.63
N THR A 206 9.72 8.71 -6.58
CA THR A 206 10.37 7.77 -5.67
C THR A 206 10.68 6.45 -6.37
N ALA A 207 9.75 5.92 -7.16
CA ALA A 207 9.95 4.73 -7.98
C ALA A 207 11.04 4.93 -9.05
N TYR A 208 11.26 6.16 -9.51
CA TYR A 208 12.35 6.49 -10.42
C TYR A 208 13.72 6.44 -9.73
N ILE A 209 13.87 7.00 -8.53
CA ILE A 209 15.18 7.05 -7.84
C ILE A 209 15.55 5.69 -7.22
N LEU A 210 14.55 4.91 -6.80
CA LEU A 210 14.76 3.61 -6.16
C LEU A 210 15.08 2.49 -7.18
N PRO A 211 15.64 1.35 -6.71
CA PRO A 211 15.83 0.17 -7.54
C PRO A 211 14.55 -0.27 -8.25
N ALA A 212 14.65 -0.67 -9.51
CA ALA A 212 13.51 -0.96 -10.34
C ALA A 212 12.67 -2.16 -9.83
N GLY A 213 13.24 -3.07 -9.04
CA GLY A 213 12.48 -4.09 -8.33
C GLY A 213 11.51 -3.55 -7.27
N ILE A 214 11.83 -2.41 -6.64
CA ILE A 214 10.90 -1.69 -5.77
C ILE A 214 9.79 -1.04 -6.60
N ALA A 215 10.12 -0.44 -7.74
CA ALA A 215 9.13 0.13 -8.66
C ALA A 215 8.14 -0.93 -9.16
N LEU A 216 8.64 -2.13 -9.52
CA LEU A 216 7.82 -3.28 -9.91
C LEU A 216 6.88 -3.70 -8.77
N TYR A 217 7.41 -3.83 -7.56
CA TYR A 217 6.60 -4.12 -6.36
C TYR A 217 5.47 -3.09 -6.19
N LEU A 218 5.78 -1.79 -6.28
CA LEU A 218 4.79 -0.72 -6.17
C LEU A 218 3.72 -0.80 -7.28
N ALA A 219 4.10 -1.12 -8.52
CA ALA A 219 3.14 -1.29 -9.60
C ALA A 219 2.18 -2.47 -9.32
N VAL A 220 2.71 -3.64 -8.97
CA VAL A 220 1.91 -4.85 -8.69
C VAL A 220 1.00 -4.62 -7.48
N THR A 221 1.53 -4.03 -6.41
CA THR A 221 0.78 -3.80 -5.16
C THR A 221 -0.39 -2.82 -5.36
N THR A 222 -0.19 -1.79 -6.18
CA THR A 222 -1.23 -0.84 -6.54
C THR A 222 -2.26 -1.46 -7.48
N GLY A 223 -1.83 -2.29 -8.45
CA GLY A 223 -2.73 -3.08 -9.29
C GLY A 223 -3.68 -3.98 -8.47
N PHE A 224 -3.14 -4.70 -7.49
CA PHE A 224 -3.95 -5.48 -6.54
C PHE A 224 -4.93 -4.61 -5.75
N SER A 225 -4.47 -3.45 -5.28
CA SER A 225 -5.31 -2.54 -4.51
C SER A 225 -6.47 -1.98 -5.34
N ILE A 226 -6.25 -1.71 -6.64
CA ILE A 226 -7.30 -1.34 -7.59
C ILE A 226 -8.31 -2.47 -7.73
N MET A 227 -7.84 -3.70 -8.00
CA MET A 227 -8.71 -4.88 -8.13
C MET A 227 -9.58 -5.07 -6.89
N GLN A 228 -8.97 -4.97 -5.70
CA GLN A 228 -9.67 -5.11 -4.44
C GLN A 228 -10.71 -3.99 -4.23
N GLN A 229 -10.35 -2.74 -4.54
CA GLN A 229 -11.26 -1.61 -4.40
C GLN A 229 -12.45 -1.73 -5.36
N LEU A 230 -12.25 -2.20 -6.59
CA LEU A 230 -13.34 -2.50 -7.53
C LEU A 230 -14.28 -3.58 -6.98
N HIS A 231 -13.72 -4.65 -6.39
CA HIS A 231 -14.51 -5.73 -5.79
C HIS A 231 -15.39 -5.23 -4.63
N VAL A 232 -14.81 -4.43 -3.73
CA VAL A 232 -15.51 -3.89 -2.55
C VAL A 232 -16.49 -2.77 -2.91
N LEU A 233 -16.22 -1.98 -3.96
CA LEU A 233 -17.19 -0.99 -4.47
C LEU A 233 -18.44 -1.67 -5.04
N LYS A 234 -18.26 -2.76 -5.79
CA LYS A 234 -19.37 -3.53 -6.37
C LYS A 234 -20.22 -4.25 -5.32
N SER A 235 -19.64 -4.68 -4.20
CA SER A 235 -20.40 -5.32 -3.12
C SER A 235 -21.28 -4.31 -2.37
N THR A 236 -20.74 -3.13 -2.04
CA THR A 236 -21.49 -2.10 -1.30
C THR A 236 -22.66 -1.55 -2.12
N SER A 237 -22.53 -1.39 -3.44
CA SER A 237 -23.64 -0.92 -4.29
C SER A 237 -24.81 -1.91 -4.39
N LYS A 238 -24.57 -3.21 -4.11
CA LYS A 238 -25.65 -4.21 -4.08
C LYS A 238 -26.41 -4.19 -2.76
N GLU A 239 -25.72 -3.92 -1.65
CA GLU A 239 -26.34 -3.75 -0.33
C GLU A 239 -27.16 -2.47 -0.25
N GLU A 240 -26.70 -1.36 -0.84
CA GLU A 240 -27.45 -0.09 -0.90
C GLU A 240 -28.68 -0.14 -1.83
N ALA A 241 -28.81 -1.17 -2.68
CA ALA A 241 -29.91 -1.36 -3.62
C ALA A 241 -30.98 -2.37 -3.12
N GLN A 242 -30.77 -2.94 -1.92
CA GLN A 242 -31.72 -3.81 -1.22
C GLN A 242 -32.32 -3.06 -0.03
#